data_AF-A0A100WLV5-F1
#
_entry.id   AF-A0A100WLV5-F1
#
_cell.length_a   1.000
_cell.length_b   1.000
_cell.length_c   1.000
_cell.angle_alpha   90.00
_cell.angle_beta   90.00
_cell.angle_gamma   90.00
#
_symmetry.space_group_name_H-M   'P 1'
#
loop_
_entity.id
_entity.type
_entity.pdbx_description
1 polymer ?
#
loop_
_entity_poly.entity_id
_entity_poly.type
_entity_poly.pdbx_seq_one_letter_code
_entity_poly.pdbx_strand_id
1 'polypeptide(L)'
;MRRCAAYCRSLDPVELALPARALRDNNVAKWVRDHGSIVAVRGSADLTVAIGAGIHPMRVMVDADGFSGDELVFCSANLGVGRVVVTDVDQIQLLASCAVRHRRQRVILGVTDGDAVSAAIKGPRLDLVGLYREIDSRQDCFAAYPDAVGDLIAVMADIRRAHGTVLTRVLVGGGFDLDAGPENLFTLAQAIEMTLDDACATLRFPRPVVVVRAGLAVPA
;
A
#
# COMPACT_ATOMS: atom_id res chain seq x y z
N MET A 1 -14.84 -0.40 -18.17
CA MET A 1 -15.33 0.89 -17.61
C MET A 1 -16.08 0.77 -16.27
N ARG A 2 -17.22 0.06 -16.16
CA ARG A 2 -18.06 0.14 -14.94
C ARG A 2 -17.45 -0.51 -13.68
N ARG A 3 -16.65 -1.56 -13.81
CA ARG A 3 -16.19 -2.37 -12.67
C ARG A 3 -15.18 -1.63 -11.76
N CYS A 4 -13.99 -1.24 -12.25
CA CYS A 4 -12.99 -0.58 -11.39
C CYS A 4 -13.49 0.73 -10.74
N ALA A 5 -14.21 1.58 -11.49
CA ALA A 5 -14.78 2.81 -10.94
C ALA A 5 -15.96 2.54 -9.98
N ALA A 6 -16.71 1.45 -10.16
CA ALA A 6 -17.66 1.00 -9.15
C ALA A 6 -16.93 0.49 -7.91
N TYR A 7 -15.82 -0.23 -8.06
CA TYR A 7 -15.06 -0.79 -6.94
C TYR A 7 -14.43 0.28 -6.07
N CYS A 8 -13.81 1.30 -6.67
CA CYS A 8 -13.30 2.43 -5.92
C CYS A 8 -14.40 3.20 -5.18
N ARG A 9 -15.64 3.21 -5.69
CA ARG A 9 -16.78 3.84 -5.00
C ARG A 9 -17.38 2.94 -3.92
N SER A 10 -17.44 1.63 -4.15
CA SER A 10 -17.91 0.65 -3.18
C SER A 10 -16.99 0.54 -1.98
N LEU A 11 -15.69 0.81 -2.17
CA LEU A 11 -14.71 0.80 -1.10
C LEU A 11 -14.64 2.10 -0.30
N ASP A 12 -15.19 3.21 -0.79
CA ASP A 12 -15.14 4.51 -0.09
C ASP A 12 -15.71 4.37 1.34
N PRO A 13 -14.96 4.76 2.39
CA PRO A 13 -13.77 5.62 2.39
C PRO A 13 -12.39 4.92 2.30
N VAL A 14 -12.36 3.59 2.15
CA VAL A 14 -11.13 2.80 1.94
C VAL A 14 -10.55 3.04 0.54
N GLU A 15 -9.26 3.40 0.45
CA GLU A 15 -8.59 3.61 -0.83
C GLU A 15 -8.30 2.27 -1.53
N LEU A 16 -8.49 2.19 -2.85
CA LEU A 16 -8.08 1.03 -3.66
C LEU A 16 -6.76 1.32 -4.41
N ALA A 17 -5.73 0.51 -4.17
CA ALA A 17 -4.53 0.48 -5.00
C ALA A 17 -4.69 -0.55 -6.12
N LEU A 18 -4.72 -0.06 -7.36
CA LEU A 18 -4.93 -0.88 -8.55
C LEU A 18 -3.61 -1.50 -9.04
N PRO A 19 -3.59 -2.76 -9.47
CA PRO A 19 -2.40 -3.38 -10.03
C PRO A 19 -2.09 -2.78 -11.40
N ALA A 20 -0.80 -2.57 -11.71
CA ALA A 20 -0.37 -1.94 -12.96
C ALA A 20 -0.91 -2.63 -14.22
N ARG A 21 -1.03 -3.97 -14.21
CA ARG A 21 -1.62 -4.73 -15.33
C ARG A 21 -3.06 -4.35 -15.68
N ALA A 22 -3.83 -3.79 -14.75
CA ALA A 22 -5.19 -3.28 -15.04
C ALA A 22 -5.17 -2.07 -16.00
N LEU A 23 -4.04 -1.37 -16.10
CA LEU A 23 -3.85 -0.22 -16.99
C LEU A 23 -3.68 -0.62 -18.47
N ARG A 24 -3.62 -1.92 -18.78
CA ARG A 24 -3.68 -2.41 -20.16
C ARG A 24 -5.03 -2.07 -20.83
N ASP A 25 -6.09 -1.88 -20.04
CA ASP A 25 -7.32 -1.25 -20.52
C ASP A 25 -7.16 0.27 -20.51
N ASN A 26 -7.14 0.88 -21.70
CA ASN A 26 -7.02 2.33 -21.88
C ASN A 26 -8.07 3.13 -21.11
N ASN A 27 -9.26 2.57 -20.89
CA ASN A 27 -10.30 3.24 -20.11
C ASN A 27 -9.96 3.25 -18.62
N VAL A 28 -9.40 2.15 -18.10
CA VAL A 28 -8.91 2.09 -16.71
C VAL A 28 -7.73 3.04 -16.54
N ALA A 29 -6.78 3.04 -17.47
CA ALA A 29 -5.65 3.96 -17.46
C ALA A 29 -6.08 5.44 -17.47
N LYS A 30 -7.06 5.80 -18.30
CA LYS A 30 -7.64 7.15 -18.31
C LYS A 30 -8.29 7.48 -16.97
N TRP A 31 -9.13 6.58 -16.44
CA TRP A 31 -9.83 6.81 -15.18
C TRP A 31 -8.85 7.01 -14.00
N VAL A 32 -7.80 6.19 -13.89
CA VAL A 32 -6.76 6.32 -12.86
C VAL A 32 -6.02 7.67 -12.95
N ARG A 33 -5.74 8.15 -14.18
CA ARG A 33 -5.15 9.47 -14.39
C ARG A 33 -6.09 10.58 -13.93
N ASP A 34 -7.36 10.50 -14.30
CA ASP A 34 -8.36 11.52 -13.98
C ASP A 34 -8.66 11.58 -12.46
N HIS A 35 -8.68 10.44 -11.77
CA HIS A 35 -9.18 10.35 -10.38
C HIS A 35 -8.13 10.35 -9.28
N GLY A 36 -6.83 10.23 -9.59
CA GLY A 36 -5.84 10.25 -8.51
C GLY A 36 -5.35 8.90 -8.00
N SER A 37 -5.92 7.79 -8.48
CA SER A 37 -5.79 6.50 -7.82
C SER A 37 -4.36 5.97 -7.78
N ILE A 38 -4.05 5.26 -6.70
CA ILE A 38 -2.75 4.64 -6.47
C ILE A 38 -2.61 3.43 -7.39
N VAL A 39 -1.42 3.25 -7.97
CA VAL A 39 -1.07 2.08 -8.76
C VAL A 39 0.01 1.28 -8.05
N ALA A 40 -0.28 0.02 -7.74
CA ALA A 40 0.67 -0.93 -7.18
C ALA A 40 1.49 -1.58 -8.30
N VAL A 41 2.80 -1.61 -8.12
CA VAL A 41 3.79 -2.13 -9.05
C VAL A 41 4.64 -3.18 -8.33
N ARG A 42 4.66 -4.42 -8.82
CA ARG A 42 5.42 -5.53 -8.22
C ARG A 42 6.67 -5.92 -9.00
N GLY A 43 7.11 -5.09 -9.94
CA GLY A 43 8.34 -5.31 -10.70
C GLY A 43 8.45 -4.44 -11.94
N SER A 44 9.54 -4.58 -12.68
CA SER A 44 9.90 -3.68 -13.79
C SER A 44 8.92 -3.73 -14.97
N ALA A 45 8.28 -4.88 -15.22
CA ALA A 45 7.22 -4.99 -16.23
C ALA A 45 5.97 -4.17 -15.85
N ASP A 46 5.56 -4.24 -14.58
CA ASP A 46 4.46 -3.44 -14.04
C ASP A 46 4.81 -1.94 -14.07
N LEU A 47 6.05 -1.59 -13.73
CA LEU A 47 6.53 -0.20 -13.76
C LEU A 47 6.44 0.37 -15.17
N THR A 48 6.88 -0.40 -16.16
CA THR A 48 6.82 -0.03 -17.58
C THR A 48 5.37 0.22 -18.03
N VAL A 49 4.44 -0.64 -17.62
CA VAL A 49 3.01 -0.46 -17.92
C VAL A 49 2.47 0.82 -17.26
N ALA A 50 2.78 1.05 -15.98
CA ALA A 50 2.30 2.23 -15.26
C ALA A 50 2.81 3.54 -15.88
N ILE A 51 4.11 3.63 -16.18
CA ILE A 51 4.70 4.83 -16.78
C ILE A 51 4.24 4.99 -18.24
N GLY A 52 4.17 3.91 -19.02
CA GLY A 52 3.66 3.93 -20.39
C GLY A 52 2.19 4.36 -20.48
N ALA A 53 1.37 4.06 -19.46
CA ALA A 53 0.00 4.52 -19.34
C ALA A 53 -0.14 6.00 -18.91
N GLY A 54 0.98 6.70 -18.67
CA GLY A 54 1.02 8.10 -18.25
C GLY A 54 0.68 8.32 -16.78
N ILE A 55 0.89 7.31 -15.92
CA ILE A 55 0.69 7.46 -14.48
C ILE A 55 1.86 8.25 -13.88
N HIS A 56 1.53 9.33 -13.16
CA HIS A 56 2.55 10.15 -12.51
C HIS A 56 3.29 9.32 -11.41
N PRO A 57 4.64 9.32 -11.35
CA PRO A 57 5.40 8.52 -10.38
C PRO A 57 4.95 8.65 -8.93
N MET A 58 4.53 9.85 -8.51
CA MET A 58 4.00 10.10 -7.16
C MET A 58 2.75 9.27 -6.79
N ARG A 59 2.04 8.70 -7.77
CA ARG A 59 0.89 7.81 -7.56
C ARG A 59 1.26 6.33 -7.60
N VAL A 60 2.52 6.00 -7.92
CA VAL A 60 3.03 4.64 -7.95
C VAL A 60 3.46 4.21 -6.54
N MET A 61 3.03 3.02 -6.16
CA MET A 61 3.49 2.29 -4.99
C MET A 61 4.29 1.07 -5.46
N VAL A 62 5.56 1.03 -5.10
CA VAL A 62 6.48 -0.06 -5.47
C VAL A 62 6.52 -1.09 -4.36
N ASP A 63 6.41 -2.37 -4.71
CA ASP A 63 6.70 -3.51 -3.84
C ASP A 63 8.17 -3.88 -3.99
N ALA A 64 8.99 -3.71 -2.95
CA ALA A 64 10.43 -3.74 -3.09
C ALA A 64 10.98 -5.12 -3.47
N ASP A 65 10.30 -6.19 -3.06
CA ASP A 65 10.66 -7.58 -3.37
C ASP A 65 10.70 -7.86 -4.88
N GLY A 66 9.99 -7.05 -5.67
CA GLY A 66 9.93 -7.16 -7.12
C GLY A 66 11.08 -6.51 -7.89
N PHE A 67 12.04 -5.92 -7.18
CA PHE A 67 13.08 -5.08 -7.78
C PHE A 67 14.47 -5.40 -7.22
N SER A 68 15.47 -5.30 -8.09
CA SER A 68 16.87 -5.27 -7.66
C SER A 68 17.21 -3.97 -6.92
N GLY A 69 18.33 -3.96 -6.21
CA GLY A 69 18.77 -2.77 -5.48
C GLY A 69 18.89 -1.53 -6.38
N ASP A 70 19.53 -1.66 -7.54
CA ASP A 70 19.68 -0.56 -8.50
C ASP A 70 18.33 -0.05 -9.01
N GLU A 71 17.36 -0.95 -9.25
CA GLU A 71 16.03 -0.56 -9.67
C GLU A 71 15.23 0.13 -8.56
N LEU A 72 15.41 -0.27 -7.30
CA LEU A 72 14.81 0.42 -6.14
C LEU A 72 15.36 1.84 -5.99
N VAL A 73 16.67 2.00 -6.17
CA VAL A 73 17.32 3.30 -6.20
C VAL A 73 16.78 4.14 -7.35
N PHE A 74 16.67 3.57 -8.56
CA PHE A 74 16.08 4.25 -9.69
C PHE A 74 14.63 4.69 -9.41
N CYS A 75 13.79 3.80 -8.86
CA CYS A 75 12.40 4.10 -8.53
C CYS A 75 12.30 5.24 -7.51
N SER A 76 13.09 5.18 -6.44
CA SER A 76 13.00 6.13 -5.33
C SER A 76 13.66 7.48 -5.64
N ALA A 77 14.89 7.46 -6.16
CA ALA A 77 15.73 8.62 -6.35
C ALA A 77 15.56 9.29 -7.72
N ASN A 78 15.51 8.51 -8.81
CA ASN A 78 15.49 9.06 -10.16
C ASN A 78 14.06 9.31 -10.65
N LEU A 79 13.19 8.31 -10.51
CA LEU A 79 11.80 8.38 -10.98
C LEU A 79 10.90 9.10 -9.98
N GLY A 80 11.21 9.01 -8.68
CA GLY A 80 10.48 9.70 -7.63
C GLY A 80 9.12 9.05 -7.31
N VAL A 81 9.09 7.71 -7.16
CA VAL A 81 7.85 7.00 -6.85
C VAL A 81 7.24 7.45 -5.52
N GLY A 82 5.91 7.40 -5.45
CA GLY A 82 5.14 7.95 -4.32
C GLY A 82 5.43 7.27 -3.00
N ARG A 83 5.46 5.94 -3.01
CA ARG A 83 5.62 5.07 -1.83
C ARG A 83 6.38 3.80 -2.22
N VAL A 84 7.15 3.25 -1.29
CA VAL A 84 7.80 1.94 -1.43
C VAL A 84 7.39 1.07 -0.25
N VAL A 85 6.89 -0.12 -0.52
CA VAL A 85 6.66 -1.17 0.48
C VAL A 85 7.97 -1.94 0.61
N VAL A 86 8.52 -2.02 1.82
CA VAL A 86 9.75 -2.76 2.10
C VAL A 86 9.48 -3.84 3.14
N THR A 87 10.15 -4.98 2.99
CA THR A 87 9.89 -6.21 3.76
C THR A 87 11.11 -6.68 4.55
N ASP A 88 12.29 -6.10 4.29
CA ASP A 88 13.52 -6.43 4.99
C ASP A 88 14.35 -5.18 5.35
N VAL A 89 15.35 -5.37 6.21
CA VAL A 89 16.20 -4.28 6.73
C VAL A 89 17.20 -3.80 5.69
N ASP A 90 17.65 -4.67 4.77
CA ASP A 90 18.63 -4.32 3.74
C ASP A 90 18.04 -3.34 2.73
N GLN A 91 16.77 -3.54 2.35
CA GLN A 91 15.98 -2.61 1.54
C GLN A 91 15.85 -1.24 2.22
N ILE A 92 15.60 -1.22 3.54
CA ILE A 92 15.52 0.03 4.33
C ILE A 92 16.86 0.76 4.29
N GLN A 93 17.97 0.05 4.53
CA GLN A 93 19.31 0.63 4.51
C GLN A 93 19.70 1.14 3.13
N LEU A 94 19.38 0.39 2.08
CA LEU A 94 19.59 0.79 0.69
C LEU A 94 18.86 2.10 0.39
N LEU A 95 17.55 2.18 0.64
CA LEU A 95 16.77 3.40 0.41
C LEU A 95 17.27 4.58 1.25
N ALA A 96 17.69 4.33 2.50
CA ALA A 96 18.24 5.36 3.37
C ALA A 96 19.56 5.92 2.82
N SER A 97 20.40 5.08 2.21
CA SER A 97 21.70 5.47 1.65
C SER A 97 21.60 6.19 0.29
N CYS A 98 20.62 5.82 -0.54
CA CYS A 98 20.50 6.31 -1.91
C CYS A 98 19.60 7.54 -2.08
N ALA A 99 18.86 7.90 -1.03
CA ALA A 99 17.86 8.95 -1.15
C ALA A 99 18.46 10.29 -1.59
N VAL A 100 17.66 11.12 -2.28
CA VAL A 100 18.07 12.39 -2.92
C VAL A 100 18.05 13.54 -1.91
N ARG A 101 18.92 14.55 -2.09
CA ARG A 101 19.08 15.68 -1.14
C ARG A 101 17.79 16.46 -0.84
N HIS A 102 16.79 16.42 -1.71
CA HIS A 102 15.60 17.28 -1.61
C HIS A 102 14.28 16.53 -1.42
N ARG A 103 14.30 15.21 -1.20
CA ARG A 103 13.09 14.41 -1.09
C ARG A 103 13.26 13.27 -0.08
N ARG A 104 12.29 13.11 0.82
CA ARG A 104 12.17 11.92 1.65
C ARG A 104 11.33 10.87 0.90
N GLN A 105 11.80 9.63 0.89
CA GLN A 105 11.04 8.52 0.33
C GLN A 105 10.04 8.03 1.37
N ARG A 106 8.75 8.02 1.03
CA ARG A 106 7.71 7.44 1.88
C ARG A 106 7.81 5.92 1.81
N VAL A 107 7.88 5.29 2.98
CA VAL A 107 8.05 3.86 3.15
C VAL A 107 6.87 3.29 3.92
N ILE A 108 6.40 2.11 3.51
CA ILE A 108 5.44 1.28 4.21
C ILE A 108 6.15 -0.03 4.58
N LEU A 109 6.07 -0.45 5.83
CA LEU A 109 6.75 -1.67 6.29
C LEU A 109 5.84 -2.89 6.19
N GLY A 110 6.27 -3.92 5.46
CA GLY A 110 5.69 -5.27 5.48
C GLY A 110 6.21 -6.12 6.64
N VAL A 111 7.31 -5.70 7.27
CA VAL A 111 7.91 -6.35 8.45
C VAL A 111 7.75 -5.45 9.66
N THR A 112 7.25 -6.01 10.77
CA THR A 112 6.99 -5.26 12.01
C THR A 112 7.99 -5.60 13.11
N ASP A 113 9.17 -6.10 12.75
CA ASP A 113 10.26 -6.31 13.68
C ASP A 113 10.80 -4.98 14.22
N GLY A 114 11.23 -4.97 15.49
CA GLY A 114 11.67 -3.77 16.19
C GLY A 114 12.87 -3.09 15.52
N ASP A 115 13.82 -3.87 14.98
CA ASP A 115 15.00 -3.32 14.32
C ASP A 115 14.65 -2.68 12.98
N ALA A 116 13.74 -3.31 12.22
CA ALA A 116 13.25 -2.76 10.95
C ALA A 116 12.49 -1.44 11.16
N VAL A 117 11.60 -1.37 12.16
CA VAL A 117 10.88 -0.14 12.52
C VAL A 117 11.86 0.96 12.93
N SER A 118 12.81 0.63 13.81
CA SER A 118 13.83 1.56 14.30
C SER A 118 14.70 2.10 13.16
N ALA A 119 15.11 1.25 12.22
CA ALA A 119 15.89 1.62 11.04
C ALA A 119 15.09 2.57 10.11
N ALA A 120 13.82 2.28 9.86
CA ALA A 120 12.97 3.11 9.01
C ALA A 120 12.71 4.50 9.62
N ILE A 121 12.51 4.58 10.94
CA ILE A 121 12.27 5.85 11.65
C ILE A 121 13.55 6.71 11.71
N LYS A 122 14.70 6.08 11.99
CA LYS A 122 15.98 6.80 12.11
C LYS A 122 16.59 7.16 10.76
N GLY A 123 16.12 6.56 9.66
CA GLY A 123 16.58 6.84 8.31
C GLY A 123 16.40 8.33 7.96
N PRO A 124 17.48 9.11 7.73
CA PRO A 124 17.42 10.57 7.60
C PRO A 124 16.61 11.04 6.38
N ARG A 125 16.37 10.15 5.41
CA ARG A 125 15.64 10.43 4.18
C ARG A 125 14.47 9.48 3.94
N LEU A 126 14.11 8.69 4.94
CA LEU A 126 12.90 7.86 4.91
C LEU A 126 11.79 8.57 5.65
N ASP A 127 10.56 8.35 5.23
CA ASP A 127 9.37 8.80 5.92
C ASP A 127 8.47 7.57 6.11
N LEU A 128 8.52 6.99 7.32
CA LEU A 128 7.72 5.83 7.64
C LEU A 128 6.26 6.28 7.80
N VAL A 129 5.43 5.96 6.81
CA VAL A 129 4.03 6.44 6.76
C VAL A 129 3.01 5.40 7.16
N GLY A 130 3.37 4.11 7.15
CA GLY A 130 2.40 3.06 7.40
C GLY A 130 2.98 1.65 7.47
N LEU A 131 2.08 0.70 7.71
CA LEU A 131 2.37 -0.73 7.74
C LEU A 131 1.60 -1.45 6.63
N TYR A 132 2.13 -2.59 6.20
CA TYR A 132 1.56 -3.47 5.20
C TYR A 132 1.41 -4.89 5.73
N ARG A 133 0.33 -5.57 5.36
CA ARG A 133 0.20 -7.02 5.52
C ARG A 133 -0.38 -7.66 4.26
N GLU A 134 0.32 -8.68 3.77
CA GLU A 134 -0.21 -9.58 2.74
C GLU A 134 -0.98 -10.71 3.44
N ILE A 135 -2.20 -10.95 2.97
CA ILE A 135 -3.11 -11.97 3.46
C ILE A 135 -3.08 -13.12 2.45
N ASP A 136 -2.97 -14.34 2.96
CA ASP A 136 -2.96 -15.53 2.11
C ASP A 136 -4.27 -15.60 1.31
N SER A 137 -4.13 -15.81 0.00
CA SER A 137 -5.22 -16.03 -0.95
C SER A 137 -6.24 -17.11 -0.57
N ARG A 138 -5.89 -18.01 0.36
CA ARG A 138 -6.77 -19.07 0.87
C ARG A 138 -7.68 -18.62 2.01
N GLN A 139 -7.41 -17.46 2.62
CA GLN A 139 -8.21 -16.96 3.72
C GLN A 139 -9.44 -16.21 3.20
N ASP A 140 -10.52 -16.25 3.98
CA ASP A 140 -11.69 -15.42 3.69
C ASP A 140 -11.32 -13.95 3.88
N CYS A 141 -11.22 -13.21 2.77
CA CYS A 141 -10.84 -11.81 2.78
C CYS A 141 -11.78 -10.94 3.64
N PHE A 142 -13.04 -11.34 3.82
CA PHE A 142 -14.02 -10.62 4.62
C PHE A 142 -13.73 -10.64 6.12
N ALA A 143 -13.11 -11.71 6.61
CA ALA A 143 -12.66 -11.79 8.00
C ALA A 143 -11.20 -11.33 8.13
N ALA A 144 -10.34 -11.79 7.22
CA ALA A 144 -8.90 -11.57 7.34
C ALA A 144 -8.49 -10.10 7.17
N TYR A 145 -9.21 -9.31 6.35
CA TYR A 145 -8.87 -7.91 6.13
C TYR A 145 -9.17 -7.05 7.37
N PRO A 146 -10.39 -7.07 7.94
CA PRO A 146 -10.67 -6.38 9.20
C PRO A 146 -9.72 -6.80 10.33
N ASP A 147 -9.46 -8.10 10.50
CA ASP A 147 -8.56 -8.60 11.54
C ASP A 147 -7.13 -8.06 11.36
N ALA A 148 -6.61 -8.11 10.13
CA ALA A 148 -5.31 -7.54 9.81
C ALA A 148 -5.26 -6.02 10.07
N VAL A 149 -6.33 -5.29 9.77
CA VAL A 149 -6.41 -3.86 10.08
C VAL A 149 -6.33 -3.63 11.59
N GLY A 150 -7.12 -4.34 12.39
CA GLY A 150 -7.10 -4.24 13.86
C GLY A 150 -5.71 -4.50 14.44
N ASP A 151 -5.06 -5.58 14.01
CA ASP A 151 -3.69 -5.92 14.40
C ASP A 151 -2.69 -4.83 14.04
N LEU A 152 -2.76 -4.31 12.81
CA LEU A 152 -1.84 -3.27 12.36
C LEU A 152 -2.03 -1.97 13.14
N ILE A 153 -3.27 -1.60 13.52
CA ILE A 153 -3.51 -0.45 14.41
C ILE A 153 -2.89 -0.68 15.79
N ALA A 154 -2.96 -1.89 16.34
CA ALA A 154 -2.30 -2.23 17.59
C ALA A 154 -0.77 -2.03 17.49
N VAL A 155 -0.15 -2.54 16.43
CA VAL A 155 1.28 -2.33 16.18
C VAL A 155 1.61 -0.85 16.00
N MET A 156 0.80 -0.08 15.25
CA MET A 156 0.99 1.37 15.08
C MET A 156 0.90 2.13 16.41
N ALA A 157 0.00 1.72 17.30
CA ALA A 157 -0.12 2.29 18.65
C ALA A 157 1.13 2.01 19.49
N ASP A 158 1.72 0.82 19.38
CA ASP A 158 2.97 0.48 20.06
C ASP A 158 4.15 1.26 19.49
N ILE A 159 4.25 1.41 18.17
CA ILE A 159 5.25 2.27 17.52
C ILE A 159 5.13 3.72 17.99
N ARG A 160 3.91 4.26 18.12
CA ARG A 160 3.67 5.60 18.66
C ARG A 160 4.14 5.72 20.11
N ARG A 161 3.89 4.71 20.95
CA ARG A 161 4.32 4.70 22.36
C ARG A 161 5.84 4.62 22.48
N ALA A 162 6.48 3.76 21.69
CA ALA A 162 7.92 3.52 21.77
C ALA A 162 8.77 4.61 21.08
N HIS A 163 8.29 5.18 19.97
CA HIS A 163 9.06 6.08 19.13
C HIS A 163 8.44 7.47 18.94
N GLY A 164 7.26 7.74 19.50
CA GLY A 164 6.56 9.03 19.32
C GLY A 164 6.07 9.29 17.89
N THR A 165 6.16 8.30 17.00
CA THR A 165 5.82 8.45 15.58
C THR A 165 4.38 8.00 15.33
N VAL A 166 3.58 8.86 14.71
CA VAL A 166 2.19 8.54 14.34
C VAL A 166 2.15 8.12 12.88
N LEU A 167 1.92 6.84 12.65
CA LEU A 167 1.70 6.29 11.31
C LEU A 167 0.30 6.65 10.82
N THR A 168 0.17 6.90 9.51
CA THR A 168 -1.06 7.47 8.90
C THR A 168 -1.71 6.56 7.87
N ARG A 169 -1.10 5.41 7.56
CA ARG A 169 -1.60 4.48 6.56
C ARG A 169 -1.53 3.02 7.03
N VAL A 170 -2.58 2.28 6.73
CA VAL A 170 -2.64 0.83 6.84
C VAL A 170 -2.87 0.29 5.44
N LEU A 171 -1.99 -0.60 4.98
CA LEU A 171 -2.13 -1.27 3.70
C LEU A 171 -2.41 -2.75 3.96
N VAL A 172 -3.47 -3.27 3.36
CA VAL A 172 -3.76 -4.71 3.33
C VAL A 172 -3.87 -5.17 1.89
N GLY A 173 -3.42 -6.38 1.60
CA GLY A 173 -3.50 -6.95 0.25
C GLY A 173 -3.53 -8.46 0.27
N GLY A 174 -3.71 -9.06 -0.92
CA GLY A 174 -3.74 -10.52 -1.08
C GLY A 174 -5.16 -11.11 -1.03
N GLY A 175 -5.43 -12.16 -1.80
CA GLY A 175 -6.73 -12.87 -1.79
C GLY A 175 -7.96 -12.14 -2.35
N PHE A 176 -7.89 -10.83 -2.58
CA PHE A 176 -9.01 -10.09 -3.15
C PHE A 176 -9.00 -10.16 -4.67
N ASP A 177 -9.99 -10.83 -5.26
CA ASP A 177 -10.25 -10.81 -6.69
C ASP A 177 -11.22 -9.69 -7.05
N LEU A 178 -10.80 -8.83 -7.99
CA LEU A 178 -11.66 -7.79 -8.56
C LEU A 178 -12.89 -8.38 -9.27
N ASP A 179 -12.96 -9.68 -9.55
CA ASP A 179 -14.16 -10.31 -10.10
C ASP A 179 -15.25 -10.63 -9.07
N ALA A 180 -15.00 -10.43 -7.76
CA ALA A 180 -15.96 -10.71 -6.68
C ALA A 180 -17.24 -9.84 -6.68
N GLY A 181 -17.32 -8.80 -7.53
CA GLY A 181 -18.49 -7.93 -7.67
C GLY A 181 -18.59 -6.80 -6.62
N PRO A 182 -19.41 -5.75 -6.89
CA PRO A 182 -19.39 -4.51 -6.11
C PRO A 182 -20.14 -4.55 -4.77
N GLU A 183 -21.13 -5.43 -4.60
CA GLU A 183 -21.88 -5.56 -3.33
C GLU A 183 -20.99 -6.15 -2.23
N ASN A 184 -20.22 -7.18 -2.59
CA ASN A 184 -19.19 -7.78 -1.77
C ASN A 184 -18.14 -6.75 -1.31
N LEU A 185 -17.77 -5.82 -2.19
CA LEU A 185 -16.83 -4.75 -1.85
C LEU A 185 -17.37 -3.75 -0.82
N PHE A 186 -18.66 -3.41 -0.91
CA PHE A 186 -19.29 -2.52 0.06
C PHE A 186 -19.33 -3.16 1.44
N THR A 187 -19.73 -4.42 1.53
CA THR A 187 -19.73 -5.17 2.79
C THR A 187 -18.32 -5.29 3.39
N LEU A 188 -17.31 -5.55 2.54
CA LEU A 188 -15.92 -5.58 2.97
C LEU A 188 -15.44 -4.23 3.52
N ALA A 189 -15.75 -3.14 2.81
CA ALA A 189 -15.41 -1.79 3.25
C ALA A 189 -16.04 -1.47 4.60
N GLN A 190 -17.33 -1.78 4.77
CA GLN A 190 -18.04 -1.56 6.01
C GLN A 190 -17.43 -2.36 7.18
N ALA A 191 -17.06 -3.62 6.95
CA ALA A 191 -16.41 -4.45 7.96
C ALA A 191 -15.05 -3.88 8.37
N ILE A 192 -14.24 -3.45 7.40
CA ILE A 192 -12.95 -2.79 7.65
C ILE A 192 -13.13 -1.50 8.45
N GLU A 193 -14.09 -0.65 8.06
CA GLU A 193 -14.33 0.63 8.71
C GLU A 193 -14.80 0.46 10.15
N MET A 194 -15.68 -0.51 10.41
CA MET A 194 -16.14 -0.84 11.77
C MET A 194 -14.98 -1.26 12.67
N THR A 195 -14.14 -2.19 12.21
CA THR A 195 -12.95 -2.61 12.97
C THR A 195 -11.95 -1.47 13.14
N LEU A 196 -11.78 -0.61 12.13
CA LEU A 196 -10.93 0.57 12.21
C LEU A 196 -11.41 1.55 13.27
N ASP A 197 -12.72 1.88 13.29
CA ASP A 197 -13.34 2.73 14.31
C ASP A 197 -13.14 2.15 15.72
N ASP A 198 -13.45 0.87 15.90
CA ASP A 198 -13.34 0.20 17.18
C ASP A 198 -11.89 0.16 17.69
N ALA A 199 -10.93 -0.21 16.83
CA ALA A 199 -9.52 -0.25 17.17
C ALA A 199 -8.96 1.13 17.49
N CYS A 200 -9.28 2.14 16.67
CA CYS A 200 -8.84 3.53 16.89
C CYS A 200 -9.41 4.10 18.19
N ALA A 201 -10.69 3.88 18.48
CA ALA A 201 -11.33 4.32 19.71
C ALA A 201 -10.70 3.63 20.94
N THR A 202 -10.54 2.32 20.88
CA THR A 202 -9.96 1.51 21.98
C THR A 202 -8.53 1.94 22.30
N LEU A 203 -7.70 2.13 21.27
CA LEU A 203 -6.28 2.45 21.44
C LEU A 203 -5.99 3.96 21.50
N ARG A 204 -7.03 4.80 21.38
CA ARG A 204 -6.93 6.28 21.26
C ARG A 204 -5.93 6.70 20.18
N PHE A 205 -6.01 6.02 19.05
CA PHE A 205 -5.14 6.24 17.89
C PHE A 205 -5.88 7.08 16.84
N PRO A 206 -5.24 8.09 16.22
CA PRO A 206 -5.88 8.87 15.17
C PRO A 206 -6.17 8.00 13.95
N ARG A 207 -7.36 8.16 13.35
CA ARG A 207 -7.81 7.33 12.22
C ARG A 207 -6.84 7.42 11.04
N PRO A 208 -6.14 6.33 10.67
CA PRO A 208 -5.31 6.30 9.47
C PRO A 208 -6.15 6.05 8.21
N VAL A 209 -5.56 6.28 7.06
CA VAL A 209 -6.14 5.89 5.77
C VAL A 209 -5.87 4.42 5.53
N VAL A 210 -6.93 3.62 5.35
CA VAL A 210 -6.81 2.24 4.93
C VAL A 210 -6.73 2.18 3.41
N VAL A 211 -5.77 1.41 2.92
CA VAL A 211 -5.59 1.13 1.49
C VAL A 211 -5.69 -0.38 1.29
N VAL A 212 -6.59 -0.79 0.41
CA VAL A 212 -6.68 -2.17 -0.05
C VAL A 212 -5.93 -2.29 -1.37
N ARG A 213 -4.96 -3.20 -1.44
CA ARG A 213 -4.27 -3.55 -2.67
C ARG A 213 -5.01 -4.69 -3.35
N ALA A 214 -5.60 -4.40 -4.50
CA ALA A 214 -6.28 -5.43 -5.28
C ALA A 214 -5.28 -6.50 -5.76
N GLY A 215 -5.59 -7.76 -5.43
CA GLY A 215 -5.08 -8.87 -6.20
C GLY A 215 -5.73 -8.85 -7.58
N LEU A 216 -5.02 -9.34 -8.59
CA LEU A 216 -5.73 -10.08 -9.62
C LEU A 216 -5.27 -11.49 -9.40
N ALA A 217 -6.22 -12.43 -9.36
CA ALA A 217 -5.92 -13.84 -9.54
C ALA A 217 -4.87 -13.95 -10.65
N VAL A 218 -3.75 -14.59 -10.36
CA VAL A 218 -2.87 -15.03 -11.43
C VAL A 218 -3.74 -16.00 -12.24
N PRO A 219 -4.09 -15.71 -13.51
CA PRO A 219 -4.71 -16.74 -14.32
C PRO A 219 -3.70 -17.89 -14.39
N ALA A 220 -4.14 -19.08 -13.99
CA ALA A 220 -3.34 -20.30 -14.09
C ALA A 220 -2.88 -20.55 -15.54
#